data_AF-A0A3N9NRY7-F1
#
_entry.id   AF-A0A3N9NRY7-F1
#
_cell.length_a   1.000
_cell.length_b   1.000
_cell.length_c   1.000
_cell.angle_alpha   90.00
_cell.angle_beta   90.00
_cell.angle_gamma   90.00
#
_symmetry.space_group_name_H-M   'P 1'
#
loop_
_entity.id
_entity.type
_entity.pdbx_description
1 polymer ?
#
loop_
_entity_poly.entity_id
_entity_poly.type
_entity_poly.pdbx_seq_one_letter_code
_entity_poly.pdbx_strand_id
1 'polypeptide(L)'
;MNENHENREKARRAFAKIIFAAGAFIIIVLAELLFDIVEIGTGRLLLLSNPIRPQTGRLWEEDHKEQIGLDELDSAQVVTLPANAGQSINSLEDLEAVLSIHHSMSMTREEFNEFYRTVPQNLSEQIIQPLDLFTMNRSTEWHKTQLSLSGDQLVFHFLDGYEKPIRESHLALRPEEADTIFLPEMEQREKFRGRLLPAALFYRAFDQLPRAYQVQIVNDPYKLVQWQNSLQRVGISLWIEDGGVEIIFEVSSDARVKLHSMYASEMAVGYLIREINSIEDAPKLQDPYRREDDAEEDH
;
A
#
# COMPACT_ATOMS: atom_id res chain seq x y z
N MET A 1 63.75 -26.23 57.10
CA MET A 1 63.27 -27.19 56.06
C MET A 1 61.74 -27.21 55.89
N ASN A 2 60.93 -26.70 56.84
CA ASN A 2 59.46 -26.68 56.75
C ASN A 2 58.84 -25.61 55.82
N GLU A 3 59.50 -24.46 55.63
CA GLU A 3 58.94 -23.33 54.87
C GLU A 3 58.80 -23.63 53.37
N ASN A 4 59.71 -24.44 52.81
CA ASN A 4 59.64 -24.89 51.42
C ASN A 4 58.50 -25.89 51.17
N HIS A 5 58.05 -26.62 52.19
CA HIS A 5 56.92 -27.54 52.08
C HIS A 5 55.59 -26.79 52.08
N GLU A 6 55.43 -25.81 52.96
CA GLU A 6 54.20 -25.00 53.05
C GLU A 6 53.98 -24.14 51.81
N ASN A 7 55.03 -23.52 51.27
CA ASN A 7 54.95 -22.74 50.03
C ASN A 7 54.61 -23.60 48.80
N ARG A 8 55.13 -24.82 48.73
CA ARG A 8 54.76 -25.79 47.68
C ARG A 8 53.31 -26.23 47.80
N GLU A 9 52.78 -26.37 49.00
CA GLU A 9 51.39 -26.76 49.22
C GLU A 9 50.40 -25.63 48.86
N LYS A 10 50.72 -24.38 49.23
CA LYS A 10 49.95 -23.19 48.81
C LYS A 10 49.97 -23.01 47.30
N ALA A 11 51.13 -23.17 46.65
CA ALA A 11 51.26 -23.11 45.20
C ALA A 11 50.45 -24.20 44.49
N ARG A 12 50.45 -25.44 45.01
CA ARG A 12 49.64 -26.55 44.48
C ARG A 12 48.14 -26.28 44.61
N ARG A 13 47.68 -25.75 45.74
CA ARG A 13 46.27 -25.38 45.96
C ARG A 13 45.84 -24.22 45.06
N ALA A 14 46.69 -23.22 44.86
CA ALA A 14 46.42 -22.12 43.93
C ALA A 14 46.36 -22.62 42.48
N PHE A 15 47.29 -23.48 42.07
CA PHE A 15 47.31 -24.09 40.74
C PHE A 15 46.07 -24.98 40.50
N ALA A 16 45.65 -25.76 41.49
CA ALA A 16 44.43 -26.55 41.41
C ALA A 16 43.17 -25.68 41.25
N LYS A 17 43.09 -24.53 41.95
CA LYS A 17 42.00 -23.56 41.78
C LYS A 17 41.99 -22.93 40.38
N ILE A 18 43.16 -22.62 39.83
CA ILE A 18 43.28 -22.07 38.47
C ILE A 18 42.84 -23.11 37.43
N ILE A 19 43.27 -24.37 37.57
CA ILE A 19 42.82 -25.45 36.68
C ILE A 19 41.30 -25.66 36.78
N PHE A 20 40.76 -25.63 38.00
CA PHE A 20 39.32 -25.74 38.21
C PHE A 20 38.55 -24.58 37.57
N ALA A 21 39.02 -23.34 37.74
CA ALA A 21 38.40 -22.17 37.13
C ALA A 21 38.50 -22.18 35.59
N ALA A 22 39.64 -22.61 35.05
CA ALA A 22 39.82 -22.78 33.60
C ALA A 22 38.89 -23.87 33.04
N GLY A 23 38.74 -24.98 33.76
CA GLY A 23 37.79 -26.04 33.40
C GLY A 23 36.34 -25.55 33.42
N ALA A 24 35.94 -24.82 34.45
CA ALA A 24 34.61 -24.22 34.54
C ALA A 24 34.35 -23.21 33.40
N PHE A 25 35.34 -22.40 33.05
CA PHE A 25 35.24 -21.46 31.93
C PHE A 25 35.07 -22.19 30.58
N ILE A 26 35.83 -23.25 30.34
CA ILE A 26 35.69 -24.08 29.13
C ILE A 26 34.29 -24.69 29.05
N ILE A 27 33.73 -25.15 30.17
CA ILE A 27 32.36 -25.70 30.22
C ILE A 27 31.33 -24.64 29.84
N ILE A 28 31.47 -23.40 30.33
CA ILE A 28 30.57 -22.29 29.98
C ILE A 28 30.66 -21.96 28.49
N VAL A 29 31.88 -21.89 27.93
CA VAL A 29 32.09 -21.63 26.50
C VAL A 29 31.48 -22.74 25.63
N LEU A 30 31.61 -24.01 26.04
CA LEU A 30 30.99 -25.14 25.34
C LEU A 30 29.46 -25.12 25.46
N ALA A 31 28.92 -24.66 26.60
CA ALA A 31 27.48 -24.52 26.79
C ALA A 31 26.89 -23.45 25.88
N GLU A 32 27.52 -22.27 25.77
CA GLU A 32 27.15 -21.22 24.81
C GLU A 32 27.14 -21.75 23.38
N LEU A 33 28.20 -22.45 22.96
CA LEU A 33 28.30 -22.97 21.59
C LEU A 33 27.24 -24.06 21.29
N LEU A 34 26.90 -24.89 22.28
CA LEU A 34 25.81 -25.85 22.14
C LEU A 34 24.45 -25.14 22.07
N PHE A 35 24.26 -24.06 22.83
CA PHE A 35 23.04 -23.27 22.82
C PHE A 35 22.83 -22.60 21.46
N ASP A 36 23.88 -22.03 20.86
CA ASP A 36 23.86 -21.47 19.51
C ASP A 36 23.43 -22.50 18.45
N ILE A 37 23.98 -23.72 18.53
CA ILE A 37 23.62 -24.81 17.61
C ILE A 37 22.16 -25.22 17.80
N VAL A 38 21.69 -25.30 19.05
CA VAL A 38 20.28 -25.61 19.36
C VAL A 38 19.37 -24.49 18.86
N GLU A 39 19.75 -23.23 19.00
CA GLU A 39 19.00 -22.08 18.50
C GLU A 39 18.88 -22.12 16.97
N ILE A 40 19.99 -22.30 16.26
CA ILE A 40 20.01 -22.41 14.80
C ILE A 40 19.18 -23.62 14.34
N GLY A 41 19.32 -24.76 15.02
CA GLY A 41 18.56 -25.97 14.74
C GLY A 41 17.05 -25.79 14.96
N THR A 42 16.69 -25.12 16.06
CA THR A 42 15.29 -24.80 16.40
C THR A 42 14.71 -23.80 15.41
N GLY A 43 15.47 -22.77 15.02
CA GLY A 43 15.06 -21.81 14.00
C GLY A 43 14.80 -22.48 12.64
N ARG A 44 15.67 -23.41 12.21
CA ARG A 44 15.47 -24.18 10.98
C ARG A 44 14.29 -25.16 11.07
N LEU A 45 14.09 -25.81 12.21
CA LEU A 45 12.92 -26.66 12.46
C LEU A 45 11.62 -25.84 12.44
N LEU A 46 11.64 -24.63 13.01
CA LEU A 46 10.50 -23.71 12.97
C LEU A 46 10.19 -23.27 11.53
N LEU A 47 11.21 -22.96 10.72
CA LEU A 47 11.05 -22.66 9.29
C LEU A 47 10.48 -23.83 8.49
N LEU A 48 10.88 -25.07 8.81
CA LEU A 48 10.33 -26.28 8.18
C LEU A 48 8.90 -26.60 8.62
N SER A 49 8.50 -26.19 9.82
CA SER A 49 7.14 -26.33 10.35
C SER A 49 6.18 -25.20 9.94
N ASN A 50 6.70 -24.16 9.29
CA ASN A 50 5.95 -23.00 8.82
C ASN A 50 4.72 -23.35 7.94
N PRO A 51 4.73 -24.43 7.12
CA PRO A 51 3.55 -24.83 6.34
C PRO A 51 2.39 -25.42 7.17
N ILE A 52 2.61 -25.78 8.44
CA ILE A 52 1.63 -26.48 9.29
C ILE A 52 1.05 -25.56 10.38
N ARG A 53 1.47 -24.29 10.41
CA ARG A 53 0.96 -23.31 11.39
C ARG A 53 -0.46 -22.88 10.99
N PRO A 54 -1.48 -23.03 11.86
CA PRO A 54 -2.81 -22.53 11.55
C PRO A 54 -2.75 -21.01 11.37
N GLN A 55 -3.09 -20.58 10.15
CA GLN A 55 -3.06 -19.19 9.69
C GLN A 55 -4.25 -18.42 10.26
N THR A 56 -4.12 -17.94 11.49
CA THR A 56 -5.13 -17.04 12.08
C THR A 56 -4.44 -15.85 12.74
N GLY A 57 -4.56 -14.66 12.14
CA GLY A 57 -4.12 -13.40 12.73
C GLY A 57 -3.78 -12.30 11.73
N ARG A 58 -4.10 -11.06 12.10
CA ARG A 58 -3.99 -9.80 11.31
C ARG A 58 -2.63 -9.55 10.64
N LEU A 59 -1.54 -10.07 11.21
CA LEU A 59 -0.18 -9.91 10.68
C LEU A 59 0.06 -10.79 9.43
N TRP A 60 -0.65 -11.93 9.31
CA TRP A 60 -0.55 -12.82 8.15
C TRP A 60 -1.31 -12.27 6.93
N GLU A 61 -2.36 -11.49 7.13
CA GLU A 61 -3.08 -10.83 6.02
C GLU A 61 -2.28 -9.67 5.43
N GLU A 62 -1.43 -9.02 6.24
CA GLU A 62 -0.49 -7.98 5.79
C GLU A 62 0.69 -8.60 5.01
N ASP A 63 1.35 -9.64 5.55
CA ASP A 63 2.43 -10.37 4.85
C ASP A 63 1.94 -11.06 3.57
N HIS A 64 0.71 -11.58 3.53
CA HIS A 64 0.15 -12.19 2.32
C HIS A 64 -0.19 -11.16 1.24
N LYS A 65 -0.61 -9.94 1.62
CA LYS A 65 -0.80 -8.84 0.66
C LYS A 65 0.52 -8.30 0.12
N GLU A 66 1.56 -8.26 0.96
CA GLU A 66 2.91 -7.88 0.54
C GLU A 66 3.54 -8.96 -0.36
N GLN A 67 3.31 -10.25 -0.07
CA GLN A 67 3.72 -11.36 -0.95
C GLN A 67 2.91 -11.46 -2.24
N ILE A 68 1.61 -11.17 -2.25
CA ILE A 68 0.81 -11.14 -3.48
C ILE A 68 1.25 -9.96 -4.36
N GLY A 69 1.58 -8.80 -3.77
CA GLY A 69 2.16 -7.67 -4.52
C GLY A 69 3.55 -7.97 -5.09
N LEU A 70 4.37 -8.76 -4.40
CA LEU A 70 5.67 -9.22 -4.90
C LEU A 70 5.55 -10.36 -5.93
N ASP A 71 4.62 -11.30 -5.76
CA ASP A 71 4.35 -12.36 -6.72
C ASP A 71 3.68 -11.82 -7.99
N GLU A 72 2.88 -10.75 -7.92
CA GLU A 72 2.39 -10.01 -9.10
C GLU A 72 3.55 -9.31 -9.85
N LEU A 73 4.58 -8.84 -9.14
CA LEU A 73 5.79 -8.28 -9.74
C LEU A 73 6.70 -9.34 -10.38
N ASP A 74 6.79 -10.55 -9.79
CA ASP A 74 7.58 -11.67 -10.32
C ASP A 74 6.87 -12.45 -11.44
N SER A 75 5.53 -12.44 -11.46
CA SER A 75 4.71 -13.12 -12.48
C SER A 75 4.31 -12.22 -13.66
N ALA A 76 4.34 -10.89 -13.50
CA ALA A 76 4.31 -9.97 -14.62
C ALA A 76 5.64 -10.10 -15.37
N GLN A 77 5.57 -10.57 -16.61
CA GLN A 77 6.70 -10.69 -17.51
C GLN A 77 7.30 -9.29 -17.73
N VAL A 78 8.26 -8.87 -16.90
CA VAL A 78 8.92 -7.57 -16.98
C VAL A 78 9.63 -7.51 -18.33
N VAL A 79 8.99 -6.87 -19.31
CA VAL A 79 9.62 -6.58 -20.58
C VAL A 79 10.65 -5.50 -20.31
N THR A 80 11.88 -5.93 -20.06
CA THR A 80 13.03 -5.04 -20.15
C THR A 80 13.15 -4.68 -21.63
N LEU A 81 12.60 -3.54 -22.04
CA LEU A 81 12.79 -3.07 -23.41
C LEU A 81 14.31 -2.96 -23.65
N PRO A 82 14.87 -3.65 -24.65
CA PRO A 82 16.28 -3.52 -24.96
C PRO A 82 16.56 -2.05 -25.33
N ALA A 83 17.68 -1.53 -24.83
CA ALA A 83 18.17 -0.15 -24.99
C ALA A 83 18.35 0.35 -26.45
N ASN A 84 17.81 -0.36 -27.45
CA ASN A 84 17.89 -0.05 -28.88
C ASN A 84 16.55 -0.23 -29.65
N ALA A 85 15.40 -0.38 -28.98
CA ALA A 85 14.10 -0.24 -29.64
C ALA A 85 13.67 1.23 -29.53
N GLY A 86 13.81 1.99 -30.63
CA GLY A 86 13.65 3.45 -30.69
C GLY A 86 12.22 3.99 -30.49
N GLN A 87 11.60 3.67 -29.37
CA GLN A 87 10.48 4.43 -28.82
C GLN A 87 10.95 5.06 -27.51
N SER A 88 11.61 6.22 -27.63
CA SER A 88 11.81 7.08 -26.47
C SER A 88 10.43 7.48 -25.96
N ILE A 89 10.07 7.06 -24.74
CA ILE A 89 8.85 7.49 -24.08
C ILE A 89 9.01 8.97 -23.77
N ASN A 90 8.47 9.81 -24.63
CA ASN A 90 8.68 11.26 -24.56
C ASN A 90 7.47 11.98 -23.98
N SER A 91 6.34 11.30 -23.79
CA SER A 91 5.14 11.88 -23.19
C SER A 91 4.43 10.90 -22.26
N LEU A 92 3.47 11.44 -21.50
CA LEU A 92 2.63 10.66 -20.60
C LEU A 92 1.68 9.74 -21.38
N GLU A 93 1.21 10.18 -22.55
CA GLU A 93 0.35 9.38 -23.43
C GLU A 93 1.11 8.18 -24.01
N ASP A 94 2.38 8.37 -24.38
CA ASP A 94 3.25 7.27 -24.84
C ASP A 94 3.45 6.23 -23.72
N LEU A 95 3.62 6.70 -22.49
CA LEU A 95 3.78 5.84 -21.31
C LEU A 95 2.51 5.03 -21.02
N GLU A 96 1.34 5.68 -21.06
CA GLU A 96 0.04 5.02 -20.91
C GLU A 96 -0.17 3.97 -22.00
N ALA A 97 0.13 4.30 -23.26
CA ALA A 97 -0.01 3.36 -24.37
C ALA A 97 0.86 2.12 -24.19
N VAL A 98 2.13 2.29 -23.79
CA VAL A 98 3.06 1.17 -23.54
C VAL A 98 2.56 0.32 -22.37
N LEU A 99 2.12 0.95 -21.28
CA LEU A 99 1.65 0.25 -20.08
C LEU A 99 0.30 -0.45 -20.28
N SER A 100 -0.57 0.06 -21.16
CA SER A 100 -1.81 -0.63 -21.53
C SER A 100 -1.57 -1.99 -22.20
N ILE A 101 -0.40 -2.16 -22.83
CA ILE A 101 0.01 -3.40 -23.49
C ILE A 101 0.81 -4.29 -22.53
N HIS A 102 1.75 -3.71 -21.79
CA HIS A 102 2.76 -4.46 -21.03
C HIS A 102 2.49 -4.55 -19.52
N HIS A 103 1.42 -3.91 -19.01
CA HIS A 103 0.98 -3.84 -17.60
C HIS A 103 1.99 -3.17 -16.63
N SER A 104 3.28 -3.37 -16.84
CA SER A 104 4.35 -2.70 -16.12
C SER A 104 5.59 -2.50 -17.01
N MET A 105 6.43 -1.53 -16.64
CA MET A 105 7.74 -1.33 -17.24
C MET A 105 8.73 -0.78 -16.22
N SER A 106 10.02 -0.99 -16.44
CA SER A 106 11.08 -0.42 -15.62
C SER A 106 11.83 0.67 -16.39
N MET A 107 12.13 1.79 -15.73
CA MET A 107 13.08 2.80 -16.17
C MET A 107 14.29 2.82 -15.25
N THR A 108 15.48 2.96 -15.81
CA THR A 108 16.66 3.36 -15.04
C THR A 108 16.48 4.77 -14.48
N ARG A 109 17.31 5.13 -13.49
CA ARG A 109 17.34 6.48 -12.93
C ARG A 109 17.53 7.54 -14.02
N GLU A 110 18.41 7.28 -14.97
CA GLU A 110 18.72 8.19 -16.08
C GLU A 110 17.51 8.36 -17.02
N GLU A 111 16.89 7.26 -17.44
CA GLU A 111 15.70 7.27 -18.30
C GLU A 111 14.52 8.00 -17.63
N PHE A 112 14.29 7.75 -16.34
CA PHE A 112 13.25 8.46 -15.60
C PHE A 112 13.52 9.96 -15.52
N ASN A 113 14.78 10.37 -15.32
CA ASN A 113 15.13 11.80 -15.29
C ASN A 113 14.94 12.47 -16.67
N GLU A 114 15.16 11.74 -17.77
CA GLU A 114 14.87 12.25 -19.11
C GLU A 114 13.37 12.40 -19.32
N PHE A 115 12.60 11.36 -19.01
CA PHE A 115 11.13 11.39 -19.04
C PHE A 115 10.56 12.52 -18.16
N TYR A 116 11.03 12.67 -16.92
CA TYR A 116 10.53 13.69 -15.99
C TYR A 116 10.67 15.12 -16.54
N ARG A 117 11.68 15.38 -17.38
CA ARG A 117 11.89 16.69 -18.02
C ARG A 117 10.93 16.95 -19.18
N THR A 118 10.32 15.92 -19.76
CA THR A 118 9.33 16.07 -20.83
C THR A 118 7.91 16.25 -20.30
N VAL A 119 7.65 15.85 -19.05
CA VAL A 119 6.35 15.98 -18.40
C VAL A 119 6.03 17.45 -18.05
N PRO A 120 4.83 17.96 -18.36
CA PRO A 120 4.38 19.30 -17.95
C PRO A 120 4.49 19.51 -16.44
N GLN A 121 4.89 20.71 -16.00
CA GLN A 121 5.20 21.02 -14.60
C GLN A 121 4.06 20.66 -13.63
N ASN A 122 2.81 20.93 -14.01
CA ASN A 122 1.63 20.65 -13.20
C ASN A 122 1.40 19.14 -12.95
N LEU A 123 1.88 18.29 -13.85
CA LEU A 123 1.80 16.83 -13.72
C LEU A 123 3.07 16.27 -13.07
N SER A 124 4.24 16.84 -13.36
CA SER A 124 5.50 16.37 -12.78
C SER A 124 5.55 16.57 -11.27
N GLU A 125 4.96 17.65 -10.74
CA GLU A 125 4.81 17.90 -9.30
C GLU A 125 3.92 16.86 -8.58
N GLN A 126 3.01 16.20 -9.31
CA GLN A 126 2.18 15.11 -8.78
C GLN A 126 2.93 13.78 -8.77
N ILE A 127 3.84 13.57 -9.74
CA ILE A 127 4.72 12.39 -9.78
C ILE A 127 5.76 12.49 -8.65
N ILE A 128 6.53 13.58 -8.61
CA ILE A 128 7.49 13.85 -7.54
C ILE A 128 7.86 15.34 -7.54
N GLN A 129 7.95 15.95 -6.37
CA GLN A 129 8.39 17.34 -6.25
C GLN A 129 9.83 17.51 -6.77
N PRO A 130 10.14 18.56 -7.57
CA PRO A 130 11.48 18.73 -8.15
C PRO A 130 12.62 18.74 -7.12
N LEU A 131 12.38 19.28 -5.92
CA LEU A 131 13.37 19.30 -4.84
C LEU A 131 13.58 17.91 -4.22
N ASP A 132 12.54 17.09 -4.16
CA ASP A 132 12.62 15.70 -3.71
C ASP A 132 13.39 14.87 -4.73
N LEU A 133 13.10 15.03 -6.02
CA LEU A 133 13.83 14.37 -7.10
C LEU A 133 15.31 14.78 -7.11
N PHE A 134 15.61 16.07 -6.87
CA PHE A 134 16.99 16.55 -6.71
C PHE A 134 17.70 15.85 -5.54
N THR A 135 17.00 15.65 -4.42
CA THR A 135 17.54 14.97 -3.25
C THR A 135 17.77 13.48 -3.53
N MET A 136 16.79 12.81 -4.16
CA MET A 136 16.87 11.40 -4.54
C MET A 136 18.00 11.11 -5.54
N ASN A 137 18.23 12.01 -6.51
CA ASN A 137 19.35 11.90 -7.46
C ASN A 137 20.73 11.96 -6.80
N ARG A 138 20.82 12.51 -5.58
CA ARG A 138 22.07 12.57 -4.81
C ARG A 138 22.25 11.37 -3.88
N SER A 139 21.17 10.63 -3.61
CA SER A 139 21.22 9.38 -2.86
C SER A 139 21.69 8.24 -3.78
N THR A 140 22.48 7.31 -3.24
CA THR A 140 22.82 6.06 -3.95
C THR A 140 21.72 5.01 -3.85
N GLU A 141 20.66 5.25 -3.06
CA GLU A 141 19.63 4.26 -2.78
C GLU A 141 18.74 4.02 -4.00
N TRP A 142 18.26 5.06 -4.68
CA TRP A 142 17.34 4.92 -5.83
C TRP A 142 18.03 4.33 -7.07
N HIS A 143 17.74 3.11 -7.49
CA HIS A 143 18.37 2.48 -8.65
C HIS A 143 17.50 2.50 -9.91
N LYS A 144 16.22 2.16 -9.79
CA LYS A 144 15.27 2.09 -10.90
C LYS A 144 13.90 2.56 -10.47
N THR A 145 13.07 2.92 -11.44
CA THR A 145 11.66 3.24 -11.23
C THR A 145 10.82 2.21 -11.97
N GLN A 146 9.98 1.47 -11.24
CA GLN A 146 8.97 0.61 -11.83
C GLN A 146 7.70 1.41 -12.04
N LEU A 147 7.15 1.35 -13.25
CA LEU A 147 5.91 1.99 -13.63
C LEU A 147 4.86 0.93 -13.91
N SER A 148 3.63 1.17 -13.47
CA SER A 148 2.50 0.29 -13.73
C SER A 148 1.23 1.10 -13.91
N LEU A 149 0.27 0.53 -14.63
CA LEU A 149 -1.07 1.09 -14.74
C LEU A 149 -2.01 0.35 -13.79
N SER A 150 -2.69 1.09 -12.91
CA SER A 150 -3.71 0.55 -12.01
C SER A 150 -5.01 1.34 -12.23
N GLY A 151 -5.94 0.75 -12.98
CA GLY A 151 -7.12 1.47 -13.48
C GLY A 151 -6.71 2.66 -14.35
N ASP A 152 -7.19 3.86 -14.01
CA ASP A 152 -6.85 5.13 -14.69
C ASP A 152 -5.66 5.87 -14.03
N GLN A 153 -4.89 5.19 -13.18
CA GLN A 153 -3.75 5.77 -12.47
C GLN A 153 -2.43 5.15 -12.91
N LEU A 154 -1.47 6.00 -13.25
CA LEU A 154 -0.06 5.62 -13.34
C LEU A 154 0.53 5.56 -11.93
N VAL A 155 1.15 4.44 -11.61
CA VAL A 155 1.86 4.23 -10.34
C VAL A 155 3.36 4.18 -10.62
N PHE A 156 4.13 4.94 -9.83
CA PHE A 156 5.58 5.02 -9.91
C PHE A 156 6.18 4.49 -8.61
N HIS A 157 6.87 3.36 -8.66
CA HIS A 157 7.64 2.82 -7.54
C HIS A 157 9.12 3.12 -7.76
N PHE A 158 9.70 3.96 -6.91
CA PHE A 158 11.13 4.21 -6.89
C PHE A 158 11.79 3.12 -6.04
N LEU A 159 12.64 2.30 -6.66
CA LEU A 159 13.20 1.10 -6.05
C LEU A 159 14.68 1.26 -5.74
N ASP A 160 15.13 0.60 -4.68
CA ASP A 160 16.55 0.47 -4.37
C ASP A 160 17.25 -0.66 -5.12
N GLY A 161 18.54 -0.86 -4.85
CA GLY A 161 19.34 -1.92 -5.47
C GLY A 161 18.95 -3.35 -5.05
N TYR A 162 18.04 -3.49 -4.09
CA TYR A 162 17.45 -4.75 -3.63
C TYR A 162 15.97 -4.86 -4.00
N GLU A 163 15.51 -4.03 -4.95
CA GLU A 163 14.13 -3.96 -5.44
C GLU A 163 13.10 -3.54 -4.37
N LYS A 164 13.56 -2.92 -3.28
CA LYS A 164 12.66 -2.41 -2.25
C LYS A 164 12.15 -1.02 -2.63
N PRO A 165 10.84 -0.75 -2.51
CA PRO A 165 10.32 0.59 -2.74
C PRO A 165 10.80 1.54 -1.65
N ILE A 166 11.50 2.59 -2.07
CA ILE A 166 11.90 3.71 -1.22
C ILE A 166 10.91 4.87 -1.31
N ARG A 167 10.10 4.91 -2.38
CA ARG A 167 9.02 5.88 -2.57
C ARG A 167 8.01 5.36 -3.59
N GLU A 168 6.77 5.80 -3.46
CA GLU A 168 5.67 5.55 -4.38
C GLU A 168 4.96 6.86 -4.73
N SER A 169 4.46 6.98 -5.95
CA SER A 169 3.57 8.07 -6.33
C SER A 169 2.54 7.65 -7.37
N HIS A 170 1.44 8.41 -7.44
CA HIS A 170 0.30 8.13 -8.30
C HIS A 170 -0.04 9.37 -9.12
N LEU A 171 -0.30 9.16 -10.41
CA LEU A 171 -0.76 10.20 -11.31
C LEU A 171 -2.05 9.73 -11.99
N ALA A 172 -3.14 10.46 -11.79
CA ALA A 172 -4.36 10.25 -12.53
C ALA A 172 -4.18 10.75 -13.97
N LEU A 173 -4.30 9.84 -14.95
CA LEU A 173 -4.13 10.15 -16.38
C LEU A 173 -5.23 11.03 -16.91
N ARG A 174 -6.43 10.84 -16.37
CA ARG A 174 -7.58 11.73 -16.53
C ARG A 174 -7.70 12.47 -15.21
N PRO A 175 -7.35 13.76 -15.13
CA PRO A 175 -7.82 14.55 -13.99
C PRO A 175 -9.32 14.37 -13.98
N GLU A 176 -9.90 14.05 -12.82
CA GLU A 176 -11.36 14.16 -12.67
C GLU A 176 -11.73 15.55 -13.20
N GLU A 177 -12.28 15.61 -14.41
CA GLU A 177 -13.15 16.72 -14.76
C GLU A 177 -14.15 16.68 -13.62
N ALA A 178 -14.08 17.67 -12.74
CA ALA A 178 -15.11 17.88 -11.75
C ALA A 178 -16.36 18.13 -12.58
N ASP A 179 -17.06 17.03 -12.86
CA ASP A 179 -18.20 16.96 -13.73
C ASP A 179 -19.13 18.04 -13.19
N THR A 180 -19.27 19.12 -13.95
CA THR A 180 -20.16 20.21 -13.60
C THR A 180 -21.58 19.75 -13.93
N ILE A 181 -21.95 18.63 -13.33
CA ILE A 181 -23.25 18.00 -13.44
C ILE A 181 -24.14 18.73 -12.45
N PHE A 182 -25.13 19.43 -12.99
CA PHE A 182 -26.15 20.10 -12.22
C PHE A 182 -26.97 19.09 -11.39
N LEU A 183 -27.45 19.54 -10.22
CA LEU A 183 -28.15 18.78 -9.17
C LEU A 183 -29.24 17.74 -9.58
N PRO A 184 -29.94 17.79 -10.74
CA PRO A 184 -31.00 16.82 -11.02
C PRO A 184 -30.51 15.39 -11.33
N GLU A 185 -29.25 15.18 -11.71
CA GLU A 185 -28.81 13.86 -12.19
C GLU A 185 -28.53 12.84 -11.08
N MET A 186 -28.13 13.26 -9.89
CA MET A 186 -27.75 12.32 -8.83
C MET A 186 -28.96 11.55 -8.28
N GLU A 187 -30.11 12.22 -8.15
CA GLU A 187 -31.39 11.59 -7.77
C GLU A 187 -32.01 10.76 -8.92
N GLN A 188 -31.69 11.09 -10.17
CA GLN A 188 -32.19 10.39 -11.35
C GLN A 188 -31.36 9.16 -11.74
N ARG A 189 -30.13 9.04 -11.22
CA ARG A 189 -29.26 7.89 -11.46
C ARG A 189 -29.71 6.72 -10.60
N GLU A 190 -30.15 5.65 -11.27
CA GLU A 190 -30.63 4.42 -10.62
C GLU A 190 -29.61 3.86 -9.63
N LYS A 191 -28.30 3.98 -9.91
CA LYS A 191 -27.22 3.50 -9.03
C LYS A 191 -27.16 4.15 -7.65
N PHE A 192 -27.74 5.32 -7.43
CA PHE A 192 -27.74 5.99 -6.12
C PHE A 192 -29.12 6.01 -5.44
N ARG A 193 -30.12 5.33 -6.02
CA ARG A 193 -31.50 5.40 -5.56
C ARG A 193 -31.64 4.95 -4.12
N GLY A 194 -32.10 5.86 -3.25
CA GLY A 194 -32.28 5.59 -1.81
C GLY A 194 -30.97 5.50 -1.00
N ARG A 195 -29.82 5.84 -1.60
CA ARG A 195 -28.50 5.82 -0.95
C ARG A 195 -27.83 7.20 -0.91
N LEU A 196 -28.63 8.26 -0.96
CA LEU A 196 -28.19 9.63 -0.77
C LEU A 196 -28.29 10.02 0.70
N LEU A 197 -27.17 10.37 1.28
CA LEU A 197 -27.02 10.64 2.71
C LEU A 197 -26.69 12.12 2.93
N PRO A 198 -27.27 12.77 3.95
CA PRO A 198 -26.80 14.07 4.40
C PRO A 198 -25.33 13.97 4.85
N ALA A 199 -24.52 15.00 4.54
CA ALA A 199 -23.11 15.03 4.92
C ALA A 199 -22.89 14.81 6.43
N ALA A 200 -23.77 15.34 7.28
CA ALA A 200 -23.70 15.14 8.72
C ALA A 200 -23.83 13.67 9.16
N LEU A 201 -24.61 12.87 8.42
CA LEU A 201 -24.76 11.44 8.67
C LEU A 201 -23.50 10.70 8.21
N PHE A 202 -23.03 11.03 7.00
CA PHE A 202 -21.78 10.51 6.45
C PHE A 202 -20.61 10.74 7.41
N TYR A 203 -20.37 11.97 7.85
CA TYR A 203 -19.26 12.28 8.77
C TYR A 203 -19.34 11.48 10.06
N ARG A 204 -20.53 11.36 10.64
CA ARG A 204 -20.73 10.60 11.89
C ARG A 204 -20.34 9.13 11.73
N ALA A 205 -20.73 8.51 10.62
CA ALA A 205 -20.37 7.13 10.32
C ALA A 205 -18.90 6.98 9.93
N PHE A 206 -18.39 7.88 9.08
CA PHE A 206 -17.00 7.92 8.62
C PHE A 206 -16.01 8.06 9.79
N ASP A 207 -16.33 8.88 10.78
CA ASP A 207 -15.49 9.09 11.97
C ASP A 207 -15.39 7.84 12.87
N GLN A 208 -16.36 6.91 12.79
CA GLN A 208 -16.29 5.62 13.50
C GLN A 208 -15.41 4.60 12.76
N LEU A 209 -15.10 4.83 11.49
CA LEU A 209 -14.31 3.89 10.72
C LEU A 209 -12.86 3.86 11.19
N PRO A 210 -12.23 2.67 11.23
CA PRO A 210 -10.77 2.56 11.28
C PRO A 210 -10.11 3.43 10.20
N ARG A 211 -8.97 4.03 10.54
CA ARG A 211 -8.26 4.96 9.66
C ARG A 211 -7.94 4.38 8.27
N ALA A 212 -7.64 3.08 8.21
CA ALA A 212 -7.40 2.37 6.96
C ALA A 212 -8.62 2.39 6.01
N TYR A 213 -9.85 2.31 6.53
CA TYR A 213 -11.06 2.40 5.72
C TYR A 213 -11.43 3.84 5.40
N GLN A 214 -11.15 4.79 6.29
CA GLN A 214 -11.34 6.22 5.99
C GLN A 214 -10.56 6.65 4.74
N VAL A 215 -9.31 6.24 4.60
CA VAL A 215 -8.47 6.56 3.44
C VAL A 215 -8.92 5.82 2.17
N GLN A 216 -9.59 4.67 2.30
CA GLN A 216 -10.18 3.98 1.14
C GLN A 216 -11.49 4.62 0.68
N ILE A 217 -12.29 5.15 1.60
CA ILE A 217 -13.53 5.89 1.28
C ILE A 217 -13.20 7.27 0.70
N VAL A 218 -12.19 7.94 1.26
CA VAL A 218 -11.68 9.23 0.78
C VAL A 218 -10.17 9.13 0.57
N ASN A 219 -9.78 8.86 -0.68
CA ASN A 219 -8.37 8.69 -1.09
C ASN A 219 -7.51 9.94 -0.88
N ASP A 220 -8.12 11.13 -0.92
CA ASP A 220 -7.48 12.40 -0.55
C ASP A 220 -8.21 13.07 0.63
N PRO A 221 -7.79 12.79 1.88
CA PRO A 221 -8.39 13.40 3.07
C PRO A 221 -8.30 14.94 3.11
N TYR A 222 -7.40 15.57 2.33
CA TYR A 222 -7.35 17.03 2.25
C TYR A 222 -8.61 17.60 1.60
N LYS A 223 -9.30 16.84 0.71
CA LYS A 223 -10.59 17.27 0.15
C LYS A 223 -11.64 17.47 1.23
N LEU A 224 -11.67 16.66 2.30
CA LEU A 224 -12.60 16.88 3.42
C LEU A 224 -12.32 18.20 4.15
N VAL A 225 -11.06 18.58 4.26
CA VAL A 225 -10.62 19.86 4.85
C VAL A 225 -10.93 21.04 3.93
N GLN A 226 -10.95 20.84 2.61
CA GLN A 226 -11.35 21.87 1.65
C GLN A 226 -12.86 22.04 1.60
N TRP A 227 -13.61 20.94 1.62
CA TRP A 227 -15.07 20.96 1.52
C TRP A 227 -15.73 21.46 2.79
N GLN A 228 -15.27 21.06 3.98
CA GLN A 228 -15.83 21.50 5.27
C GLN A 228 -17.38 21.54 5.26
N ASN A 229 -17.96 22.73 5.46
CA ASN A 229 -19.40 22.97 5.49
C ASN A 229 -20.05 23.02 4.10
N SER A 230 -19.25 22.97 3.03
CA SER A 230 -19.73 22.94 1.65
C SER A 230 -20.19 21.56 1.21
N LEU A 231 -19.75 20.46 1.87
CA LEU A 231 -20.27 19.13 1.58
C LEU A 231 -21.72 19.02 2.05
N GLN A 232 -22.65 18.77 1.13
CA GLN A 232 -24.09 18.71 1.40
C GLN A 232 -24.59 17.28 1.52
N ARG A 233 -24.26 16.44 0.53
CA ARG A 233 -24.74 15.06 0.44
C ARG A 233 -23.64 14.13 -0.06
N VAL A 234 -23.79 12.86 0.27
CA VAL A 234 -22.94 11.77 -0.21
C VAL A 234 -23.82 10.67 -0.77
N GLY A 235 -23.57 10.26 -2.00
CA GLY A 235 -24.23 9.11 -2.63
C GLY A 235 -23.32 7.90 -2.59
N ILE A 236 -23.87 6.74 -2.21
CA ILE A 236 -23.16 5.45 -2.24
C ILE A 236 -23.79 4.59 -3.32
N SER A 237 -23.00 4.10 -4.27
CA SER A 237 -23.53 3.26 -5.35
C SER A 237 -24.16 1.96 -4.82
N LEU A 238 -25.21 1.51 -5.49
CA LEU A 238 -25.81 0.19 -5.33
C LEU A 238 -24.93 -0.91 -5.94
N TRP A 239 -24.09 -0.55 -6.91
CA TRP A 239 -23.35 -1.49 -7.72
C TRP A 239 -21.86 -1.44 -7.41
N ILE A 240 -21.23 -2.60 -7.55
CA ILE A 240 -19.78 -2.75 -7.60
C ILE A 240 -19.39 -2.69 -9.07
N GLU A 241 -18.62 -1.67 -9.45
CA GLU A 241 -18.12 -1.41 -10.81
C GLU A 241 -16.59 -1.27 -10.74
N ASP A 242 -15.87 -1.81 -11.72
CA ASP A 242 -14.41 -1.71 -11.83
C ASP A 242 -13.62 -2.10 -10.55
N GLY A 243 -14.13 -3.10 -9.82
CA GLY A 243 -13.50 -3.62 -8.60
C GLY A 243 -13.72 -2.75 -7.35
N GLY A 244 -14.55 -1.72 -7.43
CA GLY A 244 -14.86 -0.83 -6.32
C GLY A 244 -16.33 -0.41 -6.27
N VAL A 245 -16.66 0.40 -5.28
CA VAL A 245 -17.97 1.01 -5.12
C VAL A 245 -17.78 2.51 -5.25
N GLU A 246 -18.50 3.09 -6.21
CA GLU A 246 -18.47 4.53 -6.42
C GLU A 246 -19.17 5.26 -5.26
N ILE A 247 -18.52 6.31 -4.77
CA ILE A 247 -19.03 7.25 -3.79
C ILE A 247 -18.94 8.64 -4.38
N ILE A 248 -20.07 9.35 -4.41
CA ILE A 248 -20.16 10.69 -4.97
C ILE A 248 -20.40 11.71 -3.86
N PHE A 249 -19.68 12.81 -3.90
CA PHE A 249 -19.73 13.90 -2.92
C PHE A 249 -20.29 15.16 -3.56
N GLU A 250 -21.38 15.66 -3.01
CA GLU A 250 -22.04 16.87 -3.47
C GLU A 250 -21.56 18.09 -2.68
N VAL A 251 -20.81 18.98 -3.33
CA VAL A 251 -20.15 20.12 -2.68
C VAL A 251 -20.66 21.43 -3.26
N SER A 252 -21.13 22.32 -2.40
CA SER A 252 -21.60 23.66 -2.78
C SER A 252 -20.46 24.67 -2.86
N SER A 253 -20.35 25.37 -3.99
CA SER A 253 -19.37 26.42 -4.22
C SER A 253 -20.03 27.58 -4.98
N ASP A 254 -20.12 28.75 -4.34
CA ASP A 254 -20.52 30.02 -4.95
C ASP A 254 -21.75 29.94 -5.88
N ALA A 255 -22.85 29.38 -5.35
CA ALA A 255 -24.12 29.13 -6.04
C ALA A 255 -24.14 28.03 -7.10
N ARG A 256 -23.06 27.24 -7.22
CA ARG A 256 -23.00 26.01 -8.01
C ARG A 256 -22.82 24.81 -7.08
N VAL A 257 -23.25 23.66 -7.55
CA VAL A 257 -22.95 22.38 -6.92
C VAL A 257 -21.97 21.65 -7.82
N LYS A 258 -20.92 21.11 -7.20
CA LYS A 258 -19.92 20.28 -7.85
C LYS A 258 -20.05 18.87 -7.29
N LEU A 259 -19.96 17.89 -8.18
CA LEU A 259 -19.89 16.50 -7.79
C LEU A 259 -18.43 16.04 -7.87
N HIS A 260 -17.99 15.31 -6.85
CA HIS A 260 -16.68 14.66 -6.83
C HIS A 260 -16.92 13.16 -6.68
N SER A 261 -16.33 12.34 -7.56
CA SER A 261 -16.46 10.89 -7.46
C SER A 261 -15.21 10.28 -6.82
N MET A 262 -15.37 9.14 -6.18
CA MET A 262 -14.29 8.34 -5.61
C MET A 262 -14.70 6.88 -5.67
N TYR A 263 -13.72 6.00 -5.83
CA TYR A 263 -13.94 4.56 -5.74
C TYR A 263 -13.33 4.05 -4.45
N ALA A 264 -14.11 3.27 -3.72
CA ALA A 264 -13.69 2.64 -2.48
C ALA A 264 -13.84 1.11 -2.58
N SER A 265 -13.07 0.38 -1.78
CA SER A 265 -13.23 -1.08 -1.73
C SER A 265 -14.62 -1.47 -1.21
N GLU A 266 -15.16 -2.57 -1.72
CA GLU A 266 -16.42 -3.16 -1.24
C GLU A 266 -16.42 -3.32 0.29
N MET A 267 -15.29 -3.76 0.85
CA MET A 267 -15.12 -3.93 2.29
C MET A 267 -15.24 -2.59 3.03
N ALA A 268 -14.54 -1.54 2.59
CA ALA A 268 -14.60 -0.24 3.24
C ALA A 268 -16.03 0.33 3.20
N VAL A 269 -16.73 0.17 2.08
CA VAL A 269 -18.14 0.59 1.95
C VAL A 269 -19.06 -0.25 2.83
N GLY A 270 -18.87 -1.56 2.92
CA GLY A 270 -19.65 -2.41 3.83
C GLY A 270 -19.50 -2.00 5.30
N TYR A 271 -18.30 -1.59 5.73
CA TYR A 271 -18.10 -1.01 7.06
C TYR A 271 -18.78 0.35 7.20
N LEU A 272 -18.67 1.24 6.20
CA LEU A 272 -19.37 2.53 6.22
C LEU A 272 -20.89 2.35 6.35
N ILE A 273 -21.46 1.42 5.59
CA ILE A 273 -22.89 1.08 5.62
C ILE A 273 -23.29 0.51 6.97
N ARG A 274 -22.45 -0.33 7.58
CA ARG A 274 -22.68 -0.84 8.94
C ARG A 274 -22.75 0.30 9.96
N GLU A 275 -21.83 1.26 9.88
CA GLU A 275 -21.82 2.42 10.78
C GLU A 275 -23.00 3.38 10.50
N ILE A 276 -23.43 3.51 9.25
CA ILE A 276 -24.67 4.21 8.91
C ILE A 276 -25.87 3.50 9.54
N ASN A 277 -25.95 2.19 9.38
CA ASN A 277 -27.04 1.37 9.88
C ASN A 277 -27.09 1.29 11.41
N SER A 278 -25.99 1.55 12.11
CA SER A 278 -25.94 1.60 13.58
C SER A 278 -26.58 2.88 14.14
N ILE A 279 -26.74 3.92 13.32
CA ILE A 279 -27.41 5.17 13.70
C ILE A 279 -28.94 4.97 13.67
N GLU A 280 -29.61 5.35 14.75
CA GLU A 280 -31.04 5.08 15.01
C GLU A 280 -31.96 5.65 13.92
N ASP A 281 -31.77 6.93 13.56
CA ASP A 281 -32.59 7.65 12.56
C ASP A 281 -32.05 7.59 11.13
N ALA A 282 -31.03 6.76 10.88
CA ALA A 282 -30.42 6.66 9.56
C ALA A 282 -31.21 5.72 8.62
N PRO A 283 -31.22 6.00 7.30
CA PRO A 283 -31.77 5.07 6.32
C PRO A 283 -30.99 3.76 6.38
N LYS A 284 -31.71 2.63 6.37
CA LYS A 284 -31.07 1.32 6.38
C LYS A 284 -30.62 0.96 4.96
N LEU A 285 -29.32 0.94 4.76
CA LEU A 285 -28.69 0.61 3.49
C LEU A 285 -28.35 -0.88 3.46
N GLN A 286 -28.49 -1.48 2.29
CA GLN A 286 -27.96 -2.83 2.03
C GLN A 286 -26.52 -2.73 1.54
N ASP A 287 -25.77 -3.82 1.53
CA ASP A 287 -24.46 -3.81 0.91
C ASP A 287 -24.58 -3.61 -0.62
N PRO A 288 -23.55 -3.05 -1.29
CA PRO A 288 -23.49 -3.00 -2.75
C PRO A 288 -23.42 -4.42 -3.33
N TYR A 289 -23.94 -4.63 -4.53
CA TYR A 289 -23.90 -5.94 -5.19
C TYR A 289 -23.28 -5.81 -6.58
N ARG A 290 -22.63 -6.88 -7.04
CA ARG A 290 -22.20 -6.95 -8.45
C ARG A 290 -23.45 -7.06 -9.31
N ARG A 291 -23.55 -6.22 -10.34
CA ARG A 291 -24.56 -6.41 -11.36
C ARG A 291 -24.21 -7.73 -12.04
N GLU A 292 -25.01 -8.77 -11.83
CA GLU A 292 -24.94 -9.96 -12.68
C GLU A 292 -25.19 -9.46 -14.10
N ASP A 293 -24.26 -9.74 -15.02
CA ASP A 293 -24.46 -9.47 -16.43
C ASP A 293 -25.78 -10.11 -16.85
N ASP A 294 -26.79 -9.29 -17.14
CA ASP A 294 -28.06 -9.76 -17.65
C ASP A 294 -27.81 -10.46 -18.99
N ALA A 295 -28.11 -11.77 -19.01
CA ALA A 295 -28.43 -12.61 -20.17
C ALA A 295 -27.28 -12.93 -21.15
N GLU A 296 -26.90 -14.20 -21.32
CA GLU A 296 -27.63 -15.11 -22.22
C GLU A 296 -28.30 -14.36 -23.39
N GLU A 297 -27.49 -13.88 -24.34
CA GLU A 297 -27.96 -13.74 -25.72
C GLU A 297 -28.21 -15.13 -26.31
N ASP A 298 -29.37 -15.68 -25.98
CA ASP A 298 -30.06 -16.66 -26.82
C ASP A 298 -30.81 -15.83 -27.89
N HIS A 299 -30.22 -15.69 -29.09
CA HIS A 299 -30.92 -15.53 -30.38
C HIS A 299 -30.00 -15.69 -31.59
#